data_AF-A0A2V7CBQ0-F1
#
_entry.id   AF-A0A2V7CBQ0-F1
#
_cell.length_a   1.000
_cell.length_b   1.000
_cell.length_c   1.000
_cell.angle_alpha   90.00
_cell.angle_beta   90.00
_cell.angle_gamma   90.00
#
_symmetry.space_group_name_H-M   'P 1'
#
loop_
_entity.id
_entity.type
_entity.pdbx_description
1 polymer ?
#
loop_
_entity_poly.entity_id
_entity_poly.type
_entity_poly.pdbx_seq_one_letter_code
_entity_poly.pdbx_strand_id
1 'polypeptide(L)'
;MRMLIAVVGAAVLLSLGVPDVALSQMKSPPGGTTPSGGIFDRLNGATTRPVPQVPPPAVRAPDMTWVPDRTVQIPGTDGPVMVPGHWERRLGDHEVYTPPLVGRTPSGDIIQFPAGTQPPVGERQSP
;
A
#
# COMPACT_ATOMS: atom_id res chain seq x y z
N MET A 1 -0.68 -51.36 95.97
CA MET A 1 0.52 -50.77 96.59
C MET A 1 1.67 -50.92 95.60
N ARG A 2 2.16 -49.77 95.08
CA ARG A 2 3.47 -49.53 94.44
C ARG A 2 3.63 -50.02 92.99
N MET A 3 3.52 -49.12 92.00
CA MET A 3 4.59 -48.26 91.41
C MET A 3 5.25 -49.02 90.23
N LEU A 4 5.55 -48.49 89.04
CA LEU A 4 5.85 -47.15 88.52
C LEU A 4 5.51 -47.19 87.01
N ILE A 5 4.58 -46.40 86.49
CA ILE A 5 4.84 -45.18 85.69
C ILE A 5 6.09 -45.28 84.80
N ALA A 6 5.87 -45.51 83.51
CA ALA A 6 6.79 -45.11 82.44
C ALA A 6 6.05 -44.10 81.53
N VAL A 7 6.74 -43.00 81.33
CA VAL A 7 6.30 -41.67 80.89
C VAL A 7 6.11 -41.58 79.36
N VAL A 8 4.97 -41.01 78.98
CA VAL A 8 4.75 -39.98 77.95
C VAL A 8 5.40 -40.12 76.58
N GLY A 9 4.55 -40.21 75.57
CA GLY A 9 4.73 -39.56 74.27
C GLY A 9 3.38 -38.96 73.83
N ALA A 10 3.06 -37.77 74.32
CA ALA A 10 1.83 -37.05 74.01
C ALA A 10 1.86 -36.56 72.55
N ALA A 11 1.00 -37.10 71.70
CA ALA A 11 0.77 -36.63 70.34
C ALA A 11 -0.48 -35.75 70.31
N VAL A 12 -0.33 -34.46 70.62
CA VAL A 12 -1.32 -33.44 70.24
C VAL A 12 -0.55 -32.13 70.06
N LEU A 13 -0.58 -31.54 68.86
CA LEU A 13 -1.28 -30.27 68.63
C LEU A 13 -0.90 -29.59 67.31
N LEU A 14 -1.96 -29.16 66.64
CA LEU A 14 -2.11 -27.92 65.88
C LEU A 14 -1.62 -27.93 64.44
N SER A 15 -2.54 -28.38 63.59
CA SER A 15 -2.85 -27.75 62.31
C SER A 15 -2.98 -26.23 62.48
N LEU A 16 -1.93 -25.50 62.14
CA LEU A 16 -2.03 -24.10 61.72
C LEU A 16 -1.52 -24.06 60.30
N GLY A 17 -2.46 -24.06 59.35
CA GLY A 17 -2.17 -23.75 57.96
C GLY A 17 -1.51 -22.37 57.92
N VAL A 18 -0.22 -22.35 57.64
CA VAL A 18 0.45 -21.13 57.22
C VAL A 18 -0.09 -20.87 55.82
N PRO A 19 -0.81 -19.78 55.55
CA PRO A 19 -1.01 -19.41 54.17
C PRO A 19 0.39 -19.07 53.65
N ASP A 20 0.86 -19.85 52.67
CA ASP A 20 1.79 -19.33 51.68
C ASP A 20 1.09 -18.11 51.08
N VAL A 21 1.29 -16.95 51.70
CA VAL A 21 0.85 -15.68 51.15
C VAL A 21 1.69 -15.52 49.89
N ALA A 22 1.05 -15.87 48.77
CA ALA A 22 1.52 -15.71 47.43
C ALA A 22 1.95 -14.25 47.20
N LEU A 23 3.17 -13.92 47.60
CA LEU A 23 3.82 -12.66 47.24
C LEU A 23 4.27 -12.66 45.78
N SER A 24 3.96 -13.72 45.02
CA SER A 24 4.38 -13.93 43.63
C SER A 24 3.25 -13.70 42.61
N GLN A 25 2.07 -13.24 43.02
CA GLN A 25 0.91 -13.02 42.12
C GLN A 25 0.37 -11.59 42.17
N MET A 26 1.24 -10.59 42.28
CA MET A 26 0.92 -9.25 41.78
C MET A 26 1.90 -8.87 40.68
N LYS A 27 1.90 -9.66 39.61
CA LYS A 27 2.02 -9.03 38.30
C LYS A 27 0.68 -8.36 38.08
N SER A 28 0.59 -7.07 38.41
CA SER A 28 -0.58 -6.26 38.05
C SER A 28 -0.92 -6.55 36.59
N PRO A 29 -2.18 -6.88 36.27
CA PRO A 29 -2.60 -6.93 34.88
C PRO A 29 -2.14 -5.64 34.20
N PRO A 30 -1.66 -5.68 32.94
CA PRO A 30 -1.44 -4.46 32.20
C PRO A 30 -2.81 -3.82 31.98
N GLY A 31 -3.26 -2.99 32.92
CA GLY A 31 -4.56 -2.34 32.89
C GLY A 31 -5.14 -2.13 34.29
N GLY A 32 -5.42 -0.87 34.64
CA GLY A 32 -5.88 -0.47 35.96
C GLY A 32 -7.21 -1.13 36.33
N THR A 33 -7.30 -1.73 37.51
CA THR A 33 -8.49 -2.41 38.04
C THR A 33 -9.59 -1.46 38.52
N THR A 34 -9.52 -0.19 38.14
CA THR A 34 -10.53 0.85 38.44
C THR A 34 -11.35 1.16 37.18
N PRO A 35 -12.64 1.50 37.30
CA PRO A 35 -13.47 1.88 36.15
C PRO A 35 -12.86 2.97 35.26
N SER A 36 -12.04 3.84 35.87
CA SER A 36 -11.26 4.88 35.19
C SER A 36 -10.05 4.35 34.41
N GLY A 37 -9.38 3.29 34.86
CA GLY A 37 -8.23 2.68 34.18
C GLY A 37 -8.61 2.08 32.81
N GLY A 38 -9.74 1.38 32.75
CA GLY A 38 -10.24 0.78 31.50
C GLY A 38 -10.60 1.80 30.40
N ILE A 39 -10.89 3.06 30.77
CA ILE A 39 -11.13 4.14 29.81
C ILE A 39 -9.82 4.57 29.14
N PHE A 40 -8.73 4.71 29.91
CA PHE A 40 -7.43 5.08 29.37
C PHE A 40 -6.82 3.96 28.51
N ASP A 41 -7.01 2.70 28.89
CA ASP A 41 -6.57 1.56 28.08
C ASP A 41 -7.32 1.49 26.74
N ARG A 42 -8.63 1.76 26.75
CA ARG A 42 -9.42 1.84 25.51
C ARG A 42 -9.01 3.01 24.65
N LEU A 43 -8.74 4.16 25.25
CA LEU A 43 -8.24 5.34 24.53
C LEU A 43 -6.88 5.04 23.89
N ASN A 44 -5.96 4.48 24.66
CA ASN A 44 -4.64 4.08 24.18
C ASN A 44 -4.74 3.06 23.04
N GLY A 45 -5.59 2.05 23.18
CA GLY A 45 -5.84 1.06 22.12
C GLY A 45 -6.48 1.66 20.86
N ALA A 46 -7.32 2.69 21.00
CA ALA A 46 -7.90 3.40 19.86
C ALA A 46 -6.89 4.32 19.16
N THR A 47 -6.00 4.97 19.91
CA THR A 47 -5.03 5.95 19.39
C THR A 47 -3.74 5.32 18.88
N THR A 48 -3.35 4.14 19.39
CA THR A 48 -2.15 3.42 18.97
C THR A 48 -2.42 2.30 17.97
N ARG A 49 -3.69 2.10 17.59
CA ARG A 49 -4.06 1.09 16.61
C ARG A 49 -3.34 1.34 15.29
N PRO A 50 -2.61 0.35 14.73
CA PRO A 50 -2.02 0.48 13.41
C PRO A 50 -3.10 0.79 12.36
N VAL A 51 -2.80 1.73 11.47
CA VAL A 51 -3.69 2.07 10.35
C VAL A 51 -3.78 0.86 9.41
N PRO A 52 -4.99 0.41 9.04
CA PRO A 52 -5.16 -0.64 8.03
C PRO A 52 -4.41 -0.25 6.75
N GLN A 53 -3.47 -1.09 6.35
CA GLN A 53 -2.74 -0.89 5.09
C GLN A 53 -3.57 -1.46 3.95
N VAL A 54 -3.73 -0.67 2.89
CA VAL A 54 -4.34 -1.11 1.63
C VAL A 54 -3.23 -1.16 0.58
N PRO A 55 -3.15 -2.22 -0.25
CA PRO A 55 -2.21 -2.25 -1.36
C PRO A 55 -2.38 -1.02 -2.27
N PRO A 56 -1.29 -0.48 -2.86
CA PRO A 56 -1.41 0.56 -3.88
C PRO A 56 -2.34 0.10 -5.01
N PRO A 57 -3.16 1.01 -5.57
CA PRO A 57 -3.98 0.67 -6.73
C PRO A 57 -3.08 0.25 -7.90
N ALA A 58 -3.49 -0.79 -8.61
CA ALA A 58 -2.85 -1.15 -9.87
C ALA A 58 -3.13 -0.03 -10.89
N VAL A 59 -2.11 0.75 -11.24
CA VAL A 59 -2.22 1.79 -12.28
C VAL A 59 -2.07 1.12 -13.64
N ARG A 60 -3.16 1.08 -14.41
CA ARG A 60 -3.10 0.71 -15.83
C ARG A 60 -2.69 1.94 -16.64
N ALA A 61 -1.83 1.76 -17.65
CA ALA A 61 -1.61 2.84 -18.61
C ALA A 61 -2.94 3.18 -19.31
N PRO A 62 -3.19 4.46 -19.64
CA PRO A 62 -4.39 4.87 -20.36
C PRO A 62 -4.53 4.12 -21.69
N ASP A 63 -5.78 3.81 -22.06
CA ASP A 63 -6.08 3.22 -23.36
C ASP A 63 -5.91 4.24 -24.50
N MET A 64 -5.96 5.53 -24.19
CA MET A 64 -5.75 6.64 -25.12
C MET A 64 -4.69 7.59 -24.58
N THR A 65 -3.76 8.01 -25.45
CA THR A 65 -2.69 8.96 -25.13
C THR A 65 -2.81 10.18 -26.02
N TRP A 66 -2.79 11.37 -25.42
CA TRP A 66 -2.72 12.63 -26.18
C TRP A 66 -1.29 12.86 -26.66
N VAL A 67 -1.15 13.03 -27.97
CA VAL A 67 0.08 13.50 -28.61
C VAL A 67 -0.11 14.98 -28.95
N PRO A 68 0.72 15.89 -28.39
CA PRO A 68 0.66 17.31 -28.73
C PRO A 68 1.05 17.59 -30.19
N ASP A 69 0.80 18.83 -30.62
CA ASP A 69 1.31 19.33 -31.91
C ASP A 69 2.82 19.09 -32.00
N ARG A 70 3.30 18.64 -33.16
CA ARG A 70 4.72 18.40 -33.39
C ARG A 70 5.17 18.80 -34.78
N THR A 71 6.44 19.19 -34.85
CA THR A 71 7.13 19.56 -36.08
C THR A 71 8.08 18.41 -36.44
N VAL A 72 7.79 17.68 -37.52
CA VAL A 72 8.55 16.47 -37.94
C VAL A 72 9.29 16.70 -39.24
N GLN A 73 10.47 16.12 -39.39
CA GLN A 73 11.22 16.16 -40.65
C GLN A 73 10.79 14.98 -41.52
N ILE A 74 10.25 15.27 -42.70
CA ILE A 74 9.81 14.27 -43.67
C ILE A 74 10.72 14.32 -44.90
N PRO A 75 11.35 13.22 -45.30
CA PRO A 75 12.13 13.19 -46.53
C PRO A 75 11.29 13.59 -47.75
N GLY A 76 11.81 14.50 -48.56
CA GLY A 76 11.12 14.97 -49.77
C GLY A 76 10.21 16.19 -49.59
N THR A 77 10.17 16.78 -48.39
CA THR A 77 9.48 18.06 -48.14
C THR A 77 10.48 19.21 -48.04
N ASP A 78 10.06 20.42 -48.42
CA ASP A 78 10.90 21.63 -48.43
C ASP A 78 11.25 22.16 -47.02
N GLY A 79 10.82 21.46 -45.98
CA GLY A 79 11.02 21.84 -44.59
C GLY A 79 10.20 20.95 -43.66
N PRO A 80 10.28 21.24 -42.35
CA PRO A 80 9.59 20.42 -41.36
C PRO A 80 8.07 20.61 -41.45
N VAL A 81 7.36 19.51 -41.24
CA VAL A 81 5.91 19.41 -41.37
C VAL A 81 5.27 19.54 -39.99
N MET A 82 4.37 20.49 -39.83
CA MET A 82 3.54 20.65 -38.63
C MET A 82 2.43 19.61 -38.65
N VAL A 83 2.33 18.82 -37.59
CA VAL A 83 1.33 17.78 -37.41
C VAL A 83 0.50 18.13 -36.18
N PRO A 84 -0.83 18.32 -36.33
CA PRO A 84 -1.69 18.64 -35.22
C PRO A 84 -1.75 17.54 -34.16
N GLY A 85 -2.05 17.96 -32.94
CA GLY A 85 -2.25 17.10 -31.81
C GLY A 85 -3.42 16.18 -32.03
N HIS A 86 -3.27 14.95 -31.56
CA HIS A 86 -4.21 13.88 -31.81
C HIS A 86 -4.18 12.87 -30.66
N TRP A 87 -5.21 12.05 -30.62
CA TRP A 87 -5.28 10.93 -29.69
C TRP A 87 -4.79 9.64 -30.36
N GLU A 88 -3.91 8.92 -29.69
CA GLU A 88 -3.47 7.58 -30.08
C GLU A 88 -4.09 6.54 -29.16
N ARG A 89 -4.46 5.38 -29.70
CA ARG A 89 -5.03 4.29 -28.91
C ARG A 89 -3.96 3.23 -28.64
N ARG A 90 -3.77 2.84 -27.39
CA ARG A 90 -2.90 1.72 -27.01
C ARG A 90 -3.47 0.40 -27.53
N LEU A 91 -2.67 -0.38 -28.23
CA LEU A 91 -3.00 -1.73 -28.69
C LEU A 91 -2.29 -2.81 -27.85
N GLY A 92 -1.11 -2.48 -27.31
CA GLY A 92 -0.32 -3.36 -26.47
C GLY A 92 0.70 -2.59 -25.64
N ASP A 93 1.73 -3.29 -25.15
CA ASP A 93 2.74 -2.64 -24.31
C ASP A 93 3.62 -1.64 -25.09
N HIS A 94 3.78 -1.87 -26.39
CA HIS A 94 4.65 -1.08 -27.25
C HIS A 94 4.03 -0.73 -28.61
N GLU A 95 2.73 -0.93 -28.76
CA GLU A 95 2.02 -0.67 -30.00
C GLU A 95 0.88 0.31 -29.74
N VAL A 96 0.83 1.34 -30.58
CA VAL A 96 -0.26 2.32 -30.61
C VAL A 96 -0.86 2.36 -32.00
N TYR A 97 -2.18 2.53 -32.04
CA TYR A 97 -2.90 2.90 -33.25
C TYR A 97 -2.95 4.41 -33.35
N THR A 98 -2.43 4.93 -34.45
CA THR A 98 -2.48 6.35 -34.79
C THR A 98 -3.55 6.56 -35.85
N PRO A 99 -4.46 7.53 -35.65
CA PRO A 99 -5.47 7.87 -36.65
C PRO A 99 -4.82 8.43 -37.92
N PRO A 100 -5.55 8.53 -39.04
CA PRO A 100 -5.03 9.26 -40.19
C PRO A 100 -4.80 10.73 -39.82
N LEU A 101 -3.65 11.27 -40.20
CA LEU A 101 -3.24 12.63 -39.85
C LEU A 101 -3.01 13.47 -41.10
N VAL A 102 -3.09 14.78 -40.90
CA VAL A 102 -2.80 15.77 -41.93
C VAL A 102 -1.73 16.72 -41.40
N GLY A 103 -0.60 16.74 -42.07
CA GLY A 103 0.47 17.70 -41.81
C GLY A 103 0.43 18.89 -42.76
N ARG A 104 1.05 19.99 -42.34
CA ARG A 104 1.30 21.17 -43.17
C ARG A 104 2.77 21.53 -43.26
N THR A 105 3.26 21.75 -44.48
CA THR A 105 4.61 22.30 -44.71
C THR A 105 4.64 23.81 -44.40
N PRO A 106 5.83 24.43 -44.30
CA PRO A 106 5.95 25.88 -44.14
C PRO A 106 5.41 26.67 -45.34
N SER A 107 5.46 26.09 -46.55
CA SER A 107 4.85 26.64 -47.78
C SER A 107 3.32 26.57 -47.79
N GLY A 108 2.71 25.79 -46.89
CA GLY A 108 1.27 25.60 -46.77
C GLY A 108 0.73 24.36 -47.49
N ASP A 109 1.61 23.52 -48.06
CA ASP A 109 1.23 22.26 -48.68
C ASP A 109 0.73 21.25 -47.65
N ILE A 110 -0.13 20.35 -48.11
CA ILE A 110 -0.78 19.35 -47.28
C ILE A 110 -0.12 17.99 -47.49
N ILE A 111 0.21 17.32 -46.40
CA ILE A 111 0.75 15.96 -46.39
C ILE A 111 -0.19 15.06 -45.62
N GLN A 112 -0.57 13.94 -46.22
CA GLN A 112 -1.40 12.94 -45.55
C GLN A 112 -0.53 11.83 -44.98
N PHE A 113 -0.77 11.51 -43.71
CA PHE A 113 -0.20 10.34 -43.06
C PHE A 113 -1.31 9.31 -42.88
N PRO A 114 -1.12 8.08 -43.40
CA PRO A 114 -2.12 7.04 -43.26
C PRO A 114 -2.26 6.62 -41.80
N ALA A 115 -3.44 6.11 -41.45
CA ALA A 115 -3.63 5.45 -40.16
C ALA A 115 -2.76 4.19 -40.07
N GLY A 116 -2.28 3.85 -38.87
CA GLY A 116 -1.38 2.71 -38.73
C GLY A 116 -1.13 2.28 -37.30
N THR A 117 -0.56 1.09 -37.17
CA THR A 117 0.03 0.61 -35.92
C THR A 117 1.52 0.92 -35.93
N GLN A 118 2.00 1.53 -34.86
CA GLN A 118 3.39 1.94 -34.77
C GLN A 118 3.88 1.99 -33.32
N PRO A 119 5.20 2.11 -33.10
CA PRO A 119 5.74 2.34 -31.77
C PRO A 119 5.23 3.66 -31.15
N PRO A 120 5.39 3.84 -29.83
CA PRO A 120 5.02 5.07 -29.15
C PRO A 120 5.71 6.29 -29.77
N VAL A 121 5.04 7.45 -29.71
CA VAL A 121 5.49 8.70 -30.34
C VAL A 121 6.94 9.10 -30.02
N GLY A 122 7.44 8.78 -28.82
CA GLY A 122 8.79 9.12 -28.36
C GLY A 122 9.90 8.34 -29.07
N GLU A 123 9.56 7.28 -29.79
CA GLU A 123 10.51 6.37 -30.41
C GLU A 123 10.53 6.48 -31.94
N ARG A 124 9.65 7.32 -32.50
CA ARG A 124 9.46 7.46 -33.94
C ARG A 124 9.67 8.89 -34.43
N GLN A 125 10.26 8.97 -35.61
CA GLN A 125 10.52 10.24 -36.29
C GLN A 125 9.34 10.73 -37.12
N SER A 126 8.45 9.82 -37.54
CA SER A 126 7.25 10.13 -38.30
C SER A 126 5.98 10.11 -37.43
N PRO A 127 4.92 10.81 -37.86
CA PRO A 127 3.60 10.74 -37.25
C PRO A 127 2.96 9.39 -37.41
#